data_AF-A0A831TJ53-F1
#
_entry.id   AF-A0A831TJ53-F1
#
_cell.length_a   1.000
_cell.length_b   1.000
_cell.length_c   1.000
_cell.angle_alpha   90.00
_cell.angle_beta   90.00
_cell.angle_gamma   90.00
#
_symmetry.space_group_name_H-M   'P 1'
#
loop_
_entity.id
_entity.type
_entity.pdbx_description
1 polymer ?
#
loop_
_entity_poly.entity_id
_entity_poly.type
_entity_poly.pdbx_seq_one_letter_code
_entity_poly.pdbx_strand_id
1 'polypeptide(L)'
;RVLRCDGFNIGLNLGTVAGAGISDHLHVHVVPRWQGDANFMPILANTMVLPELIPVTYAKLRAELELSALAGGTETAIPQAGAVVLLEGHGKVALRRASDGTIVLPKGHIEPGEPAYRAALREVREEMGLRAQVIGWAGTLRFTVDRQERLVAYLVVSAEPEPDFERHLESDTLLLDPVDAVEALTHEPARELLRASLSRLGLPVGASR
;
A
#
# COMPACT_ATOMS: atom_id res chain seq x y z
N ARG A 1 -11.26 10.52 -1.38
CA ARG A 1 -9.88 10.96 -1.72
C ARG A 1 -9.07 9.96 -2.55
N VAL A 2 -9.22 8.64 -2.33
CA VAL A 2 -8.42 7.60 -2.97
C VAL A 2 -8.65 7.47 -4.47
N LEU A 3 -9.90 7.15 -4.84
CA LEU A 3 -10.30 6.87 -6.23
C LEU A 3 -10.77 8.11 -7.00
N ARG A 4 -11.04 9.22 -6.28
CA ARG A 4 -11.55 10.49 -6.82
C ARG A 4 -12.67 10.29 -7.84
N CYS A 5 -13.65 9.46 -7.51
CA CYS A 5 -14.86 9.29 -8.30
C CYS A 5 -15.75 10.53 -8.22
N ASP A 6 -16.50 10.80 -9.29
CA ASP A 6 -17.42 11.93 -9.38
C ASP A 6 -18.78 11.64 -8.73
N GLY A 7 -19.10 10.36 -8.54
CA GLY A 7 -20.32 9.92 -7.87
C GLY A 7 -20.28 8.46 -7.43
N PHE A 8 -21.40 7.98 -6.90
CA PHE A 8 -21.59 6.59 -6.51
C PHE A 8 -22.95 6.10 -7.01
N ASN A 9 -22.99 4.86 -7.50
CA ASN A 9 -24.22 4.09 -7.63
C ASN A 9 -24.38 3.22 -6.38
N ILE A 10 -25.55 3.29 -5.74
CA ILE A 10 -25.85 2.56 -4.51
C ILE A 10 -27.10 1.73 -4.76
N GLY A 11 -27.02 0.43 -4.51
CA GLY A 11 -28.14 -0.49 -4.67
C GLY A 11 -28.36 -1.35 -3.43
N LEU A 12 -29.62 -1.67 -3.15
CA LEU A 12 -30.06 -2.46 -2.01
C LEU A 12 -30.97 -3.59 -2.48
N ASN A 13 -30.70 -4.82 -2.04
CA ASN A 13 -31.56 -5.98 -2.28
C ASN A 13 -31.97 -6.61 -0.95
N LEU A 14 -33.26 -6.94 -0.79
CA LEU A 14 -33.83 -7.51 0.44
C LEU A 14 -34.50 -8.85 0.17
N GLY A 15 -34.34 -9.79 1.11
CA GLY A 15 -35.02 -11.07 1.12
C GLY A 15 -34.31 -12.16 0.32
N THR A 16 -34.95 -13.32 0.19
CA THR A 16 -34.36 -14.54 -0.36
C THR A 16 -33.87 -14.41 -1.81
N VAL A 17 -34.47 -13.52 -2.61
CA VAL A 17 -34.09 -13.24 -4.00
C VAL A 17 -32.85 -12.36 -4.13
N ALA A 18 -32.32 -11.80 -3.03
CA ALA A 18 -31.15 -10.93 -3.03
C ALA A 18 -29.82 -11.66 -3.36
N GLY A 19 -29.84 -12.99 -3.48
CA GLY A 19 -28.73 -13.74 -4.06
C GLY A 19 -27.53 -14.02 -3.14
N ALA A 20 -27.53 -13.57 -1.88
CA ALA A 20 -26.42 -13.84 -0.95
C ALA A 20 -26.57 -15.14 -0.11
N GLY A 21 -27.56 -15.99 -0.41
CA GLY A 21 -27.68 -17.32 0.19
C GLY A 21 -28.18 -17.36 1.65
N ILE A 22 -28.65 -16.23 2.20
CA ILE A 22 -29.20 -16.13 3.57
C ILE A 22 -30.56 -15.40 3.46
N SER A 23 -31.61 -15.87 4.14
CA SER A 23 -32.97 -15.29 4.01
C SER A 23 -33.10 -13.88 4.58
N ASP A 24 -32.41 -13.62 5.69
CA ASP A 24 -32.62 -12.44 6.54
C ASP A 24 -31.45 -11.46 6.48
N HIS A 25 -31.10 -10.99 5.28
CA HIS A 25 -30.09 -9.95 5.11
C HIS A 25 -30.53 -8.87 4.11
N LEU A 26 -29.96 -7.67 4.29
CA LEU A 26 -30.03 -6.57 3.34
C LEU A 26 -28.68 -6.49 2.63
N HIS A 27 -28.63 -6.84 1.35
CA HIS A 27 -27.42 -6.70 0.53
C HIS A 27 -27.31 -5.25 0.08
N VAL A 28 -26.18 -4.59 0.38
CA VAL A 28 -25.89 -3.23 -0.09
C VAL A 28 -24.61 -3.25 -0.91
N HIS A 29 -24.64 -2.67 -2.10
CA HIS A 29 -23.43 -2.41 -2.90
C HIS A 29 -23.28 -0.93 -3.18
N VAL A 30 -22.02 -0.49 -3.21
CA VAL A 30 -21.62 0.87 -3.57
C VAL A 30 -20.60 0.78 -4.69
N VAL A 31 -20.92 1.35 -5.84
CA VAL A 31 -20.07 1.32 -7.04
C VAL A 31 -19.63 2.76 -7.35
N PRO A 32 -18.34 3.09 -7.21
CA PRO A 32 -17.80 4.38 -7.63
C PRO A 32 -18.05 4.64 -9.12
N ARG A 33 -18.39 5.88 -9.49
CA ARG A 33 -18.64 6.30 -10.87
C ARG A 33 -17.83 7.54 -11.24
N TRP A 34 -17.41 7.63 -12.50
CA TRP A 34 -16.75 8.80 -13.08
C TRP A 34 -17.49 9.28 -14.33
N GLN A 35 -17.42 10.57 -14.60
CA GLN A 35 -17.90 11.15 -15.84
C GLN A 35 -17.15 10.50 -17.02
N GLY A 36 -17.88 9.69 -17.81
CA GLY A 36 -17.32 8.96 -18.95
C GLY A 36 -16.74 7.56 -18.64
N ASP A 37 -17.02 6.98 -17.47
CA ASP A 37 -16.45 5.68 -17.01
C ASP A 37 -16.87 4.42 -17.78
N ALA A 38 -17.86 4.50 -18.65
CA ALA A 38 -18.12 3.57 -19.75
C ALA A 38 -19.17 4.24 -20.64
N ASN A 39 -19.21 4.02 -21.96
CA ASN A 39 -20.19 3.05 -22.47
C ASN A 39 -19.93 2.59 -23.92
N PHE A 40 -18.81 2.95 -24.57
CA PHE A 40 -18.63 2.62 -26.00
C PHE A 40 -17.60 1.53 -26.31
N MET A 41 -16.56 1.31 -25.49
CA MET A 41 -15.50 0.34 -25.80
C MET A 41 -15.97 -1.12 -25.89
N PRO A 42 -16.80 -1.64 -24.95
CA PRO A 42 -17.36 -2.98 -25.11
C PRO A 42 -18.26 -3.10 -26.35
N ILE A 43 -18.92 -2.02 -26.76
CA ILE A 43 -19.85 -2.02 -27.91
C ILE A 43 -19.08 -1.95 -29.24
N LEU A 44 -18.08 -1.07 -29.36
CA LEU A 44 -17.35 -0.83 -30.61
C LEU A 44 -16.20 -1.83 -30.83
N ALA A 45 -15.55 -2.27 -29.76
CA ALA A 45 -14.31 -3.03 -29.82
C ALA A 45 -14.39 -4.39 -29.10
N ASN A 46 -15.57 -4.77 -28.60
CA ASN A 46 -15.78 -6.00 -27.82
C ASN A 46 -14.71 -6.21 -26.72
N THR A 47 -14.25 -5.10 -26.14
CA THR A 47 -13.12 -5.06 -25.22
C THR A 47 -13.55 -4.40 -23.92
N MET A 48 -13.34 -5.10 -22.81
CA MET A 48 -13.50 -4.54 -21.48
C MET A 48 -12.19 -3.92 -21.01
N VAL A 49 -12.23 -2.66 -20.61
CA VAL A 49 -11.06 -1.96 -20.06
C VAL A 49 -11.03 -2.22 -18.54
N LEU A 50 -9.97 -2.88 -18.06
CA LEU A 50 -9.68 -2.98 -16.63
C LEU A 50 -8.63 -1.90 -16.28
N PRO A 51 -9.04 -0.74 -15.74
CA PRO A 51 -8.11 0.38 -15.54
C PRO A 51 -7.08 0.10 -14.44
N GLU A 52 -7.40 -0.75 -13.47
CA GLU A 52 -6.53 -1.07 -12.35
C GLU A 52 -6.81 -2.51 -11.86
N LEU A 53 -5.76 -3.19 -11.40
CA LEU A 53 -5.90 -4.53 -10.83
C LEU A 53 -6.60 -4.48 -9.47
N ILE A 54 -7.48 -5.45 -9.20
CA ILE A 54 -8.22 -5.54 -7.93
C ILE A 54 -7.31 -5.49 -6.70
N PRO A 55 -6.15 -6.18 -6.63
CA PRO A 55 -5.25 -6.08 -5.48
C PRO A 55 -4.71 -4.66 -5.24
N VAL A 56 -4.52 -3.88 -6.30
CA VAL A 56 -4.05 -2.49 -6.23
C VAL A 56 -5.15 -1.60 -5.68
N THR A 57 -6.36 -1.70 -6.23
CA THR A 57 -7.54 -0.97 -5.74
C THR A 57 -7.83 -1.33 -4.27
N TYR A 58 -7.80 -2.62 -3.94
CA TYR A 58 -7.94 -3.12 -2.58
C TYR A 58 -6.90 -2.50 -1.64
N ALA A 59 -5.62 -2.50 -2.02
CA ALA A 59 -4.56 -1.96 -1.19
C ALA A 59 -4.72 -0.46 -0.92
N LYS A 60 -5.04 0.31 -1.95
CA LYS A 60 -5.27 1.76 -1.84
C LYS A 60 -6.47 2.07 -0.93
N LEU A 61 -7.57 1.33 -1.05
CA LEU A 61 -8.74 1.50 -0.18
C LEU A 61 -8.48 0.99 1.25
N ARG A 62 -7.80 -0.15 1.40
CA ARG A 62 -7.51 -0.75 2.69
C ARG A 62 -6.63 0.16 3.55
N ALA A 63 -5.59 0.76 2.97
CA ALA A 63 -4.73 1.72 3.69
C ALA A 63 -5.55 2.85 4.33
N GLU A 64 -6.57 3.30 3.63
CA GLU A 64 -7.37 4.46 3.99
C GLU A 64 -8.40 4.12 5.05
N LEU A 65 -9.05 2.97 4.88
CA LEU A 65 -9.94 2.42 5.90
C LEU A 65 -9.21 2.11 7.19
N GLU A 66 -8.00 1.55 7.14
CA GLU A 66 -7.20 1.25 8.33
C GLU A 66 -6.79 2.54 9.05
N LEU A 67 -6.30 3.54 8.32
CA LEU A 67 -5.92 4.82 8.91
C LEU A 67 -7.13 5.55 9.51
N SER A 68 -8.32 5.45 8.91
CA SER A 68 -9.55 6.05 9.47
C SER A 68 -10.13 5.24 10.63
N ALA A 69 -10.19 3.92 10.53
CA ALA A 69 -10.80 3.05 11.54
C ALA A 69 -9.97 2.99 12.82
N LEU A 70 -8.64 2.93 12.69
CA LEU A 70 -7.73 2.89 13.85
C LEU A 70 -7.48 4.27 14.46
N ALA A 71 -7.64 5.36 13.71
CA ALA A 71 -7.61 6.72 14.25
C ALA A 71 -8.90 7.11 15.00
N GLY A 72 -10.01 6.41 14.76
CA GLY A 72 -11.30 6.68 15.43
C GLY A 72 -11.39 6.23 16.89
N GLY A 73 -10.41 5.46 17.39
CA GLY A 73 -10.41 4.91 18.76
C GLY A 73 -9.53 5.65 19.76
N THR A 74 -8.56 6.45 19.30
CA THR A 74 -7.64 7.24 20.14
C THR A 74 -7.37 8.58 19.46
N GLU A 75 -7.65 9.69 20.15
CA GLU A 75 -7.51 11.07 19.66
C GLU A 75 -6.08 11.52 19.29
N THR A 76 -5.08 10.64 19.16
CA THR A 76 -3.66 11.05 19.20
C THR A 76 -2.71 10.34 18.24
N ALA A 77 -3.15 9.38 17.43
CA ALA A 77 -2.26 8.70 16.48
C ALA A 77 -1.99 9.56 15.23
N ILE A 78 -0.73 9.92 14.99
CA ILE A 78 -0.32 10.63 13.77
C ILE A 78 -0.30 9.63 12.60
N PRO A 79 -1.15 9.81 11.57
CA PRO A 79 -1.21 8.91 10.43
C PRO A 79 -0.01 9.14 9.49
N GLN A 80 0.60 8.04 9.06
CA GLN A 80 1.71 7.99 8.13
C GLN A 80 1.48 6.91 7.09
N ALA A 81 2.19 6.99 5.97
CA ALA A 81 2.19 5.97 4.94
C ALA A 81 3.62 5.57 4.60
N GLY A 82 3.80 4.30 4.25
CA GLY A 82 5.09 3.75 3.87
C GLY A 82 4.97 2.60 2.88
N ALA A 83 6.12 2.01 2.52
CA ALA A 83 6.16 0.96 1.51
C ALA A 83 7.12 -0.19 1.85
N VAL A 84 6.73 -1.39 1.43
CA VAL A 84 7.64 -2.50 1.14
C VAL A 84 8.01 -2.37 -0.33
N VAL A 85 9.28 -2.04 -0.60
CA VAL A 85 9.75 -1.65 -1.94
C VAL A 85 10.48 -2.81 -2.60
N LEU A 86 9.95 -3.29 -3.72
CA LEU A 86 10.58 -4.33 -4.54
C LEU A 86 11.11 -3.71 -5.81
N LEU A 87 12.39 -3.94 -6.12
CA LEU A 87 12.96 -3.51 -7.39
C LEU A 87 12.58 -4.49 -8.50
N GLU A 88 11.94 -3.96 -9.54
CA GLU A 88 11.54 -4.74 -10.72
C GLU A 88 12.78 -5.29 -11.44
N GLY A 89 12.71 -6.52 -11.94
CA GLY A 89 13.80 -7.18 -12.68
C GLY A 89 14.99 -7.70 -11.86
N HIS A 90 15.18 -7.23 -10.62
CA HIS A 90 16.33 -7.63 -9.78
C HIS A 90 15.97 -8.49 -8.57
N GLY A 91 14.68 -8.58 -8.19
CA GLY A 91 14.24 -9.37 -7.04
C GLY A 91 14.74 -8.84 -5.69
N LYS A 92 15.25 -7.61 -5.65
CA LYS A 92 15.81 -6.97 -4.45
C LYS A 92 14.76 -6.17 -3.71
N VAL A 93 14.99 -6.00 -2.41
CA VAL A 93 14.21 -5.15 -1.52
C VAL A 93 15.02 -3.89 -1.22
N ALA A 94 14.39 -2.72 -1.36
CA ALA A 94 14.99 -1.46 -0.94
C ALA A 94 14.56 -1.12 0.49
N LEU A 95 15.53 -0.91 1.38
CA LEU A 95 15.34 -0.43 2.74
C LEU A 95 15.99 0.93 2.91
N ARG A 96 15.52 1.70 3.89
CA ARG A 96 16.08 3.00 4.24
C ARG A 96 16.99 2.89 5.45
N ARG A 97 18.14 3.55 5.41
CA ARG A 97 18.94 3.88 6.58
C ARG A 97 18.51 5.25 7.10
N ALA A 98 17.99 5.31 8.32
CA ALA A 98 17.65 6.55 8.98
C ALA A 98 18.92 7.25 9.51
N SER A 99 18.81 8.54 9.85
CA SER A 99 19.94 9.35 10.33
C SER A 99 20.54 8.88 11.66
N ASP A 100 19.78 8.14 12.47
CA ASP A 100 20.24 7.47 13.70
C ASP A 100 20.93 6.11 13.43
N GLY A 101 21.09 5.74 12.16
CA GLY A 101 21.71 4.50 11.70
C GLY A 101 20.77 3.30 11.65
N THR A 102 19.51 3.44 12.11
CA THR A 102 18.52 2.35 12.05
C THR A 102 18.12 2.03 10.62
N ILE A 103 17.81 0.77 10.35
CA ILE A 103 17.36 0.29 9.05
C ILE A 103 15.86 0.03 9.13
N VAL A 104 15.10 0.75 8.31
CA VAL A 104 13.64 0.81 8.36
C VAL A 104 13.04 0.71 6.96
N LEU A 105 11.73 0.46 6.89
CA LEU A 105 10.96 0.65 5.66
C LEU A 105 10.76 2.16 5.41
N PRO A 106 10.77 2.63 4.15
CA PRO A 106 10.46 4.02 3.82
C PRO A 106 9.06 4.38 4.29
N LYS A 107 8.92 5.52 4.94
CA LYS A 107 7.65 6.02 5.45
C LYS A 107 7.74 7.49 5.84
N GLY A 108 6.63 8.21 5.62
CA GLY A 108 6.53 9.61 6.02
C GLY A 108 5.11 10.08 6.22
N HIS A 109 4.98 11.40 6.35
CA HIS A 109 3.73 12.05 6.73
C HIS A 109 2.77 12.11 5.54
N ILE A 110 1.49 11.96 5.82
CA ILE A 110 0.44 12.16 4.82
C ILE A 110 0.06 13.64 4.81
N GLU A 111 0.19 14.30 3.67
CA GLU A 111 -0.19 15.70 3.54
C GLU A 111 -1.72 15.90 3.57
N PRO A 112 -2.21 17.10 3.96
CA PRO A 112 -3.65 17.40 3.93
C PRO A 112 -4.27 17.16 2.54
N GLY A 113 -5.28 16.29 2.47
CA GLY A 113 -5.96 15.94 1.21
C GLY A 113 -5.23 14.92 0.34
N GLU A 114 -4.00 14.55 0.69
CA GLU A 114 -3.24 13.48 0.05
C GLU A 114 -3.81 12.10 0.46
N PRO A 115 -4.03 11.18 -0.49
CA PRO A 115 -4.35 9.81 -0.14
C PRO A 115 -3.08 9.06 0.29
N ALA A 116 -3.22 8.12 1.23
CA ALA A 116 -2.10 7.40 1.85
C ALA A 116 -1.16 6.76 0.83
N TYR A 117 -1.71 6.21 -0.26
CA TYR A 117 -0.88 5.59 -1.29
C TYR A 117 0.01 6.58 -2.03
N ARG A 118 -0.41 7.85 -2.21
CA ARG A 118 0.43 8.87 -2.85
C ARG A 118 1.54 9.31 -1.91
N ALA A 119 1.23 9.46 -0.62
CA ALA A 119 2.24 9.76 0.39
C ALA A 119 3.33 8.67 0.38
N ALA A 120 2.95 7.38 0.42
CA ALA A 120 3.93 6.29 0.36
C ALA A 120 4.80 6.34 -0.91
N LEU A 121 4.22 6.59 -2.09
CA LEU A 121 4.99 6.68 -3.33
C LEU A 121 5.88 7.92 -3.40
N ARG A 122 5.42 9.06 -2.86
CA ARG A 122 6.21 10.30 -2.76
C ARG A 122 7.41 10.09 -1.84
N GLU A 123 7.22 9.50 -0.67
CA GLU A 123 8.30 9.21 0.28
C GLU A 123 9.32 8.23 -0.32
N VAL A 124 8.88 7.17 -1.01
CA VAL A 124 9.81 6.27 -1.72
C VAL A 124 10.64 7.02 -2.77
N ARG A 125 10.04 7.98 -3.47
CA ARG A 125 10.75 8.77 -4.47
C ARG A 125 11.73 9.76 -3.84
N GLU A 126 11.31 10.49 -2.81
CA GLU A 126 12.10 11.52 -2.14
C GLU A 126 13.24 10.94 -1.31
N GLU A 127 13.00 9.82 -0.63
CA GLU A 127 13.97 9.20 0.29
C GLU A 127 14.91 8.21 -0.40
N MET A 128 14.56 7.72 -1.58
CA MET A 128 15.32 6.66 -2.25
C MET A 128 15.62 6.95 -3.72
N GLY A 129 15.03 7.97 -4.35
CA GLY A 129 15.15 8.18 -5.79
C GLY A 129 14.51 7.07 -6.63
N LEU A 130 13.47 6.41 -6.10
CA LEU A 130 12.78 5.30 -6.75
C LEU A 130 11.40 5.70 -7.26
N ARG A 131 11.11 5.45 -8.54
CA ARG A 131 9.76 5.57 -9.08
C ARG A 131 9.01 4.28 -8.82
N ALA A 132 7.92 4.37 -8.07
CA ALA A 132 7.19 3.19 -7.63
C ALA A 132 5.72 3.19 -8.05
N GLN A 133 5.14 1.99 -8.13
CA GLN A 133 3.72 1.74 -8.32
C GLN A 133 3.21 0.72 -7.30
N VAL A 134 2.01 0.95 -6.78
CA VAL A 134 1.38 0.04 -5.82
C VAL A 134 1.02 -1.28 -6.51
N ILE A 135 1.42 -2.40 -5.91
CA ILE A 135 1.08 -3.75 -6.36
C ILE A 135 0.28 -4.54 -5.32
N GLY A 136 0.23 -4.09 -4.06
CA GLY A 136 -0.54 -4.78 -3.02
C GLY A 136 -0.55 -4.11 -1.65
N TRP A 137 -1.21 -4.77 -0.71
CA TRP A 137 -1.31 -4.37 0.69
C TRP A 137 -0.27 -5.10 1.53
N ALA A 138 0.55 -4.38 2.31
CA ALA A 138 1.50 -5.01 3.22
C ALA A 138 0.87 -5.21 4.60
N GLY A 139 0.37 -4.13 5.22
CA GLY A 139 -0.20 -4.15 6.57
C GLY A 139 -0.11 -2.79 7.26
N THR A 140 -0.55 -2.72 8.51
CA THR A 140 -0.41 -1.55 9.38
C THR A 140 0.55 -1.82 10.52
N LEU A 141 1.33 -0.82 10.91
CA LEU A 141 2.13 -0.85 12.14
C LEU A 141 1.75 0.34 13.01
N ARG A 142 1.67 0.09 14.31
CA ARG A 142 1.43 1.10 15.35
C ARG A 142 2.56 1.05 16.37
N PHE A 143 3.16 2.20 16.64
CA PHE A 143 4.25 2.33 17.60
C PHE A 143 4.33 3.77 18.12
N THR A 144 5.01 3.95 19.25
CA THR A 144 5.14 5.27 19.90
C THR A 144 6.55 5.81 19.73
N VAL A 145 6.67 7.05 19.25
CA VAL A 145 7.94 7.79 19.16
C VAL A 145 7.74 9.13 19.86
N ASP A 146 8.64 9.50 20.76
CA ASP A 146 8.58 10.78 21.49
C ASP A 146 7.22 11.05 22.18
N ARG A 147 6.63 10.01 22.78
CA ARG A 147 5.28 10.03 23.41
C ARG A 147 4.12 10.30 22.44
N GLN A 148 4.38 10.34 21.13
CA GLN A 148 3.35 10.41 20.11
C GLN A 148 3.13 9.03 19.49
N GLU A 149 1.88 8.59 19.47
CA GLU A 149 1.50 7.37 18.76
C GLU A 149 1.57 7.63 17.25
N ARG A 150 2.20 6.74 16.51
CA ARG A 150 2.24 6.75 15.05
C ARG A 150 1.52 5.52 14.53
N LEU A 151 0.68 5.75 13.53
CA LEU A 151 0.01 4.69 12.80
C LEU A 151 0.45 4.76 11.33
N VAL A 152 1.13 3.72 10.86
CA VAL A 152 1.70 3.67 9.52
C VAL A 152 0.99 2.60 8.70
N ALA A 153 0.40 3.00 7.56
CA ALA A 153 -0.11 2.06 6.56
C ALA A 153 0.97 1.76 5.52
N TYR A 154 1.31 0.49 5.37
CA TYR A 154 2.32 0.02 4.41
C TYR A 154 1.67 -0.64 3.19
N LEU A 155 2.15 -0.24 2.01
CA LEU A 155 1.80 -0.81 0.73
C LEU A 155 2.97 -1.63 0.19
N VAL A 156 2.69 -2.67 -0.60
CA VAL A 156 3.72 -3.30 -1.42
C VAL A 156 3.79 -2.52 -2.73
N VAL A 157 5.00 -2.12 -3.11
CA VAL A 157 5.24 -1.37 -4.36
C VAL A 157 6.31 -2.06 -5.21
N SER A 158 6.10 -2.05 -6.53
CA SER A 158 7.16 -2.33 -7.51
C SER A 158 7.82 -1.00 -7.85
N ALA A 159 9.15 -0.98 -7.95
CA ALA A 159 9.90 0.24 -8.16
C ALA A 159 11.04 0.07 -9.18
N GLU A 160 11.35 1.17 -9.84
CA GLU A 160 12.47 1.31 -10.77
C GLU A 160 13.32 2.52 -10.38
N PRO A 161 14.66 2.44 -10.54
CA PRO A 161 15.57 3.58 -10.30
C PRO A 161 15.25 4.80 -11.18
N GLU A 162 15.19 5.99 -10.58
CA GLU A 162 15.29 7.27 -11.29
C GLU A 162 16.75 7.76 -11.33
N PRO A 163 17.11 8.77 -12.14
CA PRO A 163 18.50 9.28 -12.22
C PRO A 163 19.11 9.72 -10.89
N ASP A 164 18.30 10.10 -9.90
CA ASP A 164 18.77 10.52 -8.57
C ASP A 164 19.09 9.32 -7.65
N PHE A 165 18.67 8.10 -8.01
CA PHE A 165 18.84 6.87 -7.22
C PHE A 165 20.29 6.65 -6.77
N GLU A 166 21.26 6.92 -7.66
CA GLU A 166 22.69 6.73 -7.36
C GLU A 166 23.19 7.56 -6.17
N ARG A 167 22.53 8.68 -5.85
CA ARG A 167 22.90 9.52 -4.71
C ARG A 167 22.43 8.95 -3.37
N HIS A 168 21.34 8.19 -3.41
CA HIS A 168 20.74 7.55 -2.25
C HIS A 168 21.31 6.16 -2.00
N LEU A 169 21.83 5.51 -3.05
CA LEU A 169 22.42 4.19 -2.97
C LEU A 169 23.62 4.19 -2.00
N GLU A 170 23.64 3.25 -1.06
CA GLU A 170 24.66 3.05 -0.01
C GLU A 170 24.80 4.15 1.04
N SER A 171 24.26 5.36 0.80
CA SER A 171 24.09 6.40 1.81
C SER A 171 22.87 6.11 2.68
N ASP A 172 21.69 6.32 2.10
CA ASP A 172 20.40 6.32 2.79
C ASP A 172 19.50 5.17 2.32
N THR A 173 19.87 4.48 1.24
CA THR A 173 19.15 3.33 0.66
C THR A 173 20.04 2.09 0.59
N LEU A 174 19.52 0.97 1.10
CA LEU A 174 20.14 -0.35 1.06
C LEU A 174 19.35 -1.24 0.10
N LEU A 175 20.01 -1.78 -0.91
CA LEU A 175 19.46 -2.81 -1.80
C LEU A 175 19.93 -4.19 -1.36
N LEU A 176 19.00 -5.00 -0.85
CA LEU A 176 19.30 -6.30 -0.27
C LEU A 176 18.49 -7.40 -0.93
N ASP A 177 19.01 -8.62 -0.91
CA ASP A 177 18.21 -9.79 -1.24
C ASP A 177 17.08 -9.97 -0.21
N PRO A 178 15.96 -10.61 -0.55
CA PRO A 178 14.77 -10.65 0.31
C PRO A 178 15.02 -11.19 1.73
N VAL A 179 15.87 -12.21 1.87
CA VAL A 179 16.21 -12.79 3.18
C VAL A 179 17.05 -11.79 4.00
N ASP A 180 18.10 -11.24 3.40
CA ASP A 180 18.98 -10.28 4.06
C ASP A 180 18.23 -8.99 4.44
N ALA A 181 17.25 -8.58 3.64
CA ALA A 181 16.40 -7.44 3.94
C ALA A 181 15.56 -7.65 5.20
N VAL A 182 15.01 -8.86 5.39
CA VAL A 182 14.27 -9.20 6.62
C VAL A 182 15.20 -9.16 7.83
N GLU A 183 16.44 -9.63 7.69
CA GLU A 183 17.42 -9.65 8.78
C GLU A 183 17.98 -8.25 9.11
N ALA A 184 18.15 -7.40 8.09
CA ALA A 184 18.71 -6.05 8.24
C ALA A 184 17.77 -5.08 8.96
N LEU A 185 16.44 -5.24 8.85
CA LEU A 185 15.47 -4.36 9.52
C LEU A 185 15.71 -4.32 11.04
N THR A 186 15.71 -3.12 11.62
CA THR A 186 16.05 -2.93 13.04
C THR A 186 14.92 -3.39 13.97
N HIS A 187 13.66 -3.21 13.59
CA HIS A 187 12.52 -3.45 14.47
C HIS A 187 11.74 -4.71 14.06
N GLU A 188 11.47 -5.58 15.04
CA GLU A 188 10.78 -6.87 14.82
C GLU A 188 9.43 -6.76 14.11
N PRO A 189 8.51 -5.81 14.46
CA PRO A 189 7.23 -5.70 13.75
C PRO A 189 7.39 -5.40 12.25
N ALA A 190 8.43 -4.64 11.88
CA ALA A 190 8.73 -4.37 10.47
C ALA A 190 9.28 -5.63 9.77
N ARG A 191 10.06 -6.46 10.46
CA ARG A 191 10.55 -7.75 9.93
C ARG A 191 9.39 -8.69 9.64
N GLU A 192 8.47 -8.85 10.58
CA GLU A 192 7.28 -9.69 10.41
C GLU A 192 6.42 -9.20 9.25
N LEU A 193 6.22 -7.88 9.16
CA LEU A 193 5.49 -7.27 8.05
C LEU A 193 6.14 -7.55 6.70
N LEU A 194 7.46 -7.35 6.59
CA LEU A 194 8.23 -7.61 5.37
C LEU A 194 8.19 -9.10 5.01
N ARG A 195 8.44 -9.98 5.98
CA ARG A 195 8.41 -11.44 5.82
C ARG A 195 7.03 -11.90 5.33
N ALA A 196 5.96 -11.43 5.94
CA ALA A 196 4.60 -11.77 5.52
C ALA A 196 4.29 -11.25 4.09
N SER A 197 4.78 -10.06 3.75
CA SER A 197 4.59 -9.47 2.41
C SER A 197 5.34 -10.26 1.34
N LEU A 198 6.61 -10.59 1.57
CA LEU A 198 7.43 -11.40 0.67
C LEU A 198 6.86 -12.80 0.49
N SER A 199 6.41 -13.45 1.57
CA SER A 199 5.80 -14.77 1.52
C SER A 199 4.52 -14.79 0.66
N ARG A 200 3.65 -13.76 0.77
CA ARG A 200 2.46 -13.62 -0.08
C ARG A 200 2.79 -13.46 -1.56
N LEU A 201 3.97 -12.93 -1.87
CA LEU A 201 4.46 -12.72 -3.24
C LEU A 201 5.27 -13.91 -3.76
N GLY A 202 5.42 -14.98 -2.96
CA GLY A 202 6.21 -16.16 -3.33
C GLY A 202 7.72 -15.92 -3.32
N LEU A 203 8.20 -14.86 -2.66
CA LEU A 203 9.62 -14.55 -2.53
C LEU A 203 10.24 -15.26 -1.32
N PRO A 204 11.55 -15.59 -1.37
CA PRO A 204 12.24 -16.28 -0.30
C PRO A 204 12.27 -15.44 0.99
N VAL A 205 11.95 -16.08 2.12
CA VAL A 205 11.81 -15.44 3.44
C VAL A 205 12.64 -16.11 4.54
N GLY A 206 13.50 -17.05 4.14
CA GLY A 206 14.47 -17.74 4.97
C GLY A 206 15.43 -18.54 4.09
N ALA A 207 16.54 -19.02 4.65
CA ALA A 207 17.41 -19.96 3.95
C ALA A 207 16.60 -21.20 3.55
N SER A 208 16.63 -21.58 2.27
CA SER A 208 16.16 -22.90 1.84
C SER A 208 17.00 -23.91 2.64
N ARG A 209 16.36 -24.60 3.59
CA ARG A 209 16.97 -25.76 4.23
C ARG A 209 17.00 -26.93 3.27
#